data_AF-A0A974AMY7-F1
#
_entry.id   AF-A0A974AMY7-F1
#
_cell.length_a   1.000
_cell.length_b   1.000
_cell.length_c   1.000
_cell.angle_alpha   90.00
_cell.angle_beta   90.00
_cell.angle_gamma   90.00
#
_symmetry.space_group_name_H-M   'P 1'
#
loop_
_entity.id
_entity.type
_entity.pdbx_description
1 polymer ?
#
loop_
_entity_poly.entity_id
_entity_poly.type
_entity_poly.pdbx_seq_one_letter_code
_entity_poly.pdbx_strand_id
1 'polypeptide(L)'
;QPRHALQSGAAPVPLLTYSSESGMGQILRATRYAELERIATQTPVTAHLASVLRTLALDGRGIAWLPHSLIADDLASHRLLPAAAADWNVELEIRVFRDRTPMGRSAEALWQVVSPA
;
A
#
# COMPACT_ATOMS: atom_id res chain seq x y z
N GLN A 1 -2.38 14.06 -15.92
CA GLN A 1 -2.40 14.51 -14.51
C GLN A 1 -3.33 13.59 -13.73
N PRO A 2 -3.06 13.29 -12.44
CA PRO A 2 -3.93 12.41 -11.66
C PRO A 2 -5.30 13.06 -11.43
N ARG A 3 -6.37 12.24 -11.40
CA ARG A 3 -7.75 12.72 -11.18
C ARG A 3 -7.95 13.28 -9.77
N HIS A 4 -7.29 12.67 -8.80
CA HIS A 4 -7.28 13.09 -7.39
C HIS A 4 -5.82 13.22 -6.96
N ALA A 5 -5.50 14.27 -6.19
CA ALA A 5 -4.16 14.49 -5.66
C ALA A 5 -4.23 14.75 -4.15
N LEU A 6 -3.25 14.23 -3.42
CA LEU A 6 -3.08 14.47 -2.00
C LEU A 6 -2.43 15.86 -1.82
N GLN A 7 -3.28 16.88 -1.70
CA GLN A 7 -2.87 18.27 -1.51
C GLN A 7 -3.67 18.88 -0.36
N SER A 8 -3.05 19.80 0.38
CA SER A 8 -3.78 20.60 1.36
C SER A 8 -4.63 21.62 0.60
N GLY A 9 -5.96 21.50 0.73
CA GLY A 9 -6.93 22.33 0.03
C GLY A 9 -8.29 22.33 0.72
N ALA A 10 -9.22 23.13 0.21
CA ALA A 10 -10.54 23.32 0.84
C ALA A 10 -11.49 22.11 0.67
N ALA A 11 -11.29 21.28 -0.35
CA ALA A 11 -12.14 20.12 -0.63
C ALA A 11 -11.51 18.83 -0.07
N PRO A 12 -12.28 17.97 0.62
CA PRO A 12 -11.76 16.72 1.15
C PRO A 12 -11.30 15.77 0.04
N VAL A 13 -10.08 15.26 0.15
CA VAL A 13 -9.54 14.27 -0.80
C VAL A 13 -10.20 12.91 -0.53
N PRO A 14 -10.80 12.24 -1.54
CA PRO A 14 -11.35 10.90 -1.38
C PRO A 14 -10.21 9.88 -1.21
N LEU A 15 -10.02 9.41 0.02
CA LEU A 15 -8.97 8.49 0.39
C LEU A 15 -9.56 7.09 0.62
N LEU A 16 -9.13 6.13 -0.20
CA LEU A 16 -9.47 4.73 -0.05
C LEU A 16 -8.50 4.12 0.97
N THR A 17 -9.01 3.70 2.14
CA THR A 17 -8.16 3.32 3.27
C THR A 17 -8.13 1.82 3.51
N TYR A 18 -7.05 1.37 4.15
CA TYR A 18 -7.00 0.02 4.68
C TYR A 18 -7.81 -0.10 5.97
N SER A 19 -8.42 -1.27 6.20
CA SER A 19 -9.10 -1.56 7.47
C SER A 19 -8.12 -1.68 8.65
N SER A 20 -8.65 -1.63 9.88
CA SER A 20 -7.87 -1.79 11.11
C SER A 20 -7.13 -3.13 11.19
N GLU A 21 -7.68 -4.16 10.56
CA GLU A 21 -7.13 -5.52 10.56
C GLU A 21 -6.01 -5.68 9.53
N SER A 22 -5.87 -4.74 8.59
CA SER A 22 -4.85 -4.79 7.54
C SER A 22 -3.46 -4.45 8.09
N GLY A 23 -2.49 -5.34 7.88
CA GLY A 23 -1.09 -5.05 8.16
C GLY A 23 -0.60 -3.80 7.42
N MET A 24 -1.09 -3.55 6.20
CA MET A 24 -0.76 -2.34 5.45
C MET A 24 -1.35 -1.08 6.12
N GLY A 25 -2.58 -1.18 6.62
CA GLY A 25 -3.21 -0.11 7.40
C GLY A 25 -2.46 0.20 8.70
N GLN A 26 -1.94 -0.83 9.38
CA GLN A 26 -1.07 -0.68 10.55
C GLN A 26 0.22 0.06 10.20
N ILE A 27 0.88 -0.32 9.09
CA ILE A 27 2.12 0.33 8.63
C ILE A 27 1.88 1.80 8.29
N LEU A 28 0.84 2.11 7.51
CA LEU A 28 0.51 3.49 7.16
C LEU A 28 0.18 4.32 8.41
N ARG A 29 -0.52 3.74 9.38
CA ARG A 29 -0.81 4.42 10.63
C ARG A 29 0.47 4.73 11.42
N ALA A 30 1.40 3.78 11.47
CA ALA A 30 2.66 3.95 12.19
C ALA A 30 3.62 4.96 11.51
N THR A 31 3.50 5.15 10.19
CA THR A 31 4.47 5.94 9.41
C THR A 31 3.96 7.30 8.95
N ARG A 32 2.66 7.43 8.61
CA ARG A 32 2.13 8.61 7.91
C ARG A 32 0.90 9.25 8.54
N TYR A 33 0.26 8.62 9.52
CA TYR A 33 -1.04 9.10 10.03
C TYR A 33 -1.00 10.53 10.57
N ALA A 34 0.05 10.89 11.32
CA ALA A 34 0.18 12.22 11.89
C ALA A 34 0.30 13.33 10.82
N GLU A 35 0.86 13.01 9.66
CA GLU A 35 0.94 13.92 8.51
C GLU A 35 -0.40 13.96 7.77
N LEU A 36 -1.03 12.79 7.61
CA LEU A 36 -2.30 12.62 6.93
C LEU A 36 -3.48 13.29 7.65
N GLU A 37 -3.49 13.30 8.99
CA GLU A 37 -4.51 13.99 9.80
C GLU A 37 -4.54 15.51 9.57
N ARG A 38 -3.45 16.09 9.05
CA ARG A 38 -3.39 17.52 8.69
C ARG A 38 -4.01 17.82 7.32
N ILE A 39 -4.38 16.78 6.58
CA ILE A 39 -4.97 16.90 5.25
C ILE A 39 -6.47 16.59 5.38
N ALA A 40 -7.30 17.48 4.84
CA ALA A 40 -8.73 17.22 4.75
C ALA A 40 -8.97 16.01 3.83
N THR A 41 -9.36 14.89 4.41
CA THR A 41 -9.66 13.65 3.69
C THR A 41 -11.07 13.17 4.02
N GLN A 42 -11.68 12.44 3.09
CA GLN A 42 -12.91 11.69 3.30
C GLN A 42 -12.65 10.24 2.93
N THR A 43 -13.15 9.31 3.74
CA THR A 43 -12.92 7.88 3.54
C THR A 43 -14.19 7.21 3.03
N PRO A 44 -14.44 7.19 1.70
CA PRO A 44 -15.66 6.61 1.15
C PRO A 44 -15.68 5.08 1.24
N VAL A 45 -14.51 4.45 1.26
CA VAL A 45 -14.35 2.99 1.30
C VAL A 45 -13.14 2.60 2.13
N THR A 46 -13.31 1.53 2.89
CA THR A 46 -12.24 0.85 3.62
C THR A 46 -12.18 -0.60 3.16
N ALA A 47 -10.99 -1.14 2.90
CA ALA A 47 -10.81 -2.54 2.54
C ALA A 47 -9.56 -3.15 3.16
N HIS A 48 -9.58 -4.45 3.44
CA HIS A 48 -8.40 -5.13 3.98
C HIS A 48 -7.32 -5.37 2.91
N LEU A 49 -7.74 -5.69 1.68
CA LEU A 49 -6.87 -6.12 0.58
C LEU A 49 -6.50 -4.96 -0.34
N ALA A 50 -5.21 -4.85 -0.68
CA ALA A 50 -4.70 -3.84 -1.60
C ALA A 50 -5.28 -3.97 -3.02
N SER A 51 -5.60 -5.18 -3.46
CA SER A 51 -6.22 -5.42 -4.78
C SER A 51 -7.60 -4.77 -4.93
N VAL A 52 -8.39 -4.73 -3.86
CA VAL A 52 -9.70 -4.06 -3.85
C VAL A 52 -9.51 -2.55 -3.97
N LEU A 53 -8.60 -1.98 -3.18
CA LEU A 53 -8.30 -0.54 -3.24
C LEU A 53 -7.74 -0.16 -4.62
N ARG A 54 -6.92 -1.01 -5.24
CA ARG A 54 -6.41 -0.83 -6.61
C ARG A 54 -7.55 -0.73 -7.62
N THR A 55 -8.51 -1.64 -7.60
CA THR A 55 -9.67 -1.61 -8.52
C THR A 55 -10.45 -0.31 -8.37
N LEU A 56 -10.72 0.10 -7.12
CA LEU A 56 -11.44 1.35 -6.85
C LEU A 56 -10.64 2.59 -7.28
N ALA A 57 -9.31 2.57 -7.15
CA ALA A 57 -8.45 3.64 -7.63
C ALA A 57 -8.45 3.73 -9.17
N LEU A 58 -8.41 2.59 -9.87
CA LEU A 58 -8.52 2.51 -11.33
C LEU A 58 -9.88 3.04 -11.82
N ASP A 59 -10.95 2.77 -11.08
CA ASP A 59 -12.29 3.33 -11.34
C ASP A 59 -12.38 4.83 -10.98
N GLY A 60 -11.31 5.41 -10.43
CA GLY A 60 -11.21 6.82 -10.08
C GLY A 60 -12.03 7.21 -8.85
N ARG A 61 -12.30 6.25 -7.95
CA ARG A 61 -13.08 6.45 -6.72
C ARG A 61 -12.30 7.15 -5.61
N GLY A 62 -10.99 7.30 -5.75
CA GLY A 62 -10.15 8.04 -4.83
C GLY A 62 -8.66 7.77 -5.02
N ILE A 63 -7.86 8.22 -4.05
CA ILE A 63 -6.43 7.89 -3.93
C ILE A 63 -6.25 6.71 -2.97
N ALA A 64 -5.18 5.93 -3.15
CA ALA A 64 -4.84 4.82 -2.28
C ALA A 64 -3.32 4.66 -2.19
N TRP A 65 -2.81 4.25 -1.03
CA TRP A 65 -1.47 3.68 -0.93
C TRP A 65 -1.50 2.22 -1.37
N LEU A 66 -0.70 1.87 -2.38
CA LEU A 66 -0.70 0.53 -2.98
C LEU A 66 0.76 0.02 -3.07
N PRO A 67 1.01 -1.28 -2.80
CA PRO A 67 2.33 -1.86 -2.98
C PRO A 67 2.79 -1.71 -4.43
N HIS A 68 4.03 -1.26 -4.64
CA HIS A 68 4.55 -1.03 -5.99
C HIS A 68 4.49 -2.27 -6.88
N SER A 69 4.84 -3.45 -6.32
CA SER A 69 4.77 -4.73 -7.02
C SER A 69 3.37 -5.09 -7.53
N LEU A 70 2.31 -4.55 -6.92
CA LEU A 70 0.93 -4.79 -7.32
C LEU A 70 0.48 -3.87 -8.47
N ILE A 71 1.09 -2.68 -8.61
CA ILE A 71 0.65 -1.64 -9.55
C ILE A 71 1.70 -1.24 -10.59
N ALA A 72 2.82 -1.96 -10.68
CA ALA A 72 3.91 -1.64 -11.60
C ALA A 72 3.41 -1.47 -13.05
N ASP A 73 2.59 -2.41 -13.53
CA ASP A 73 2.00 -2.35 -14.88
C ASP A 73 1.01 -1.19 -15.04
N ASP A 74 0.26 -0.83 -14.00
CA ASP A 74 -0.68 0.30 -14.04
C ASP A 74 0.04 1.63 -14.17
N LEU A 75 1.18 1.76 -13.49
CA LEU A 75 2.04 2.93 -13.57
C LEU A 75 2.70 2.99 -14.95
N ALA A 76 3.25 1.87 -15.44
CA ALA A 76 3.89 1.79 -16.76
C ALA A 76 2.92 2.10 -17.91
N SER A 77 1.65 1.70 -17.76
CA SER A 77 0.58 1.97 -18.74
C SER A 77 -0.20 3.27 -18.48
N HIS A 78 0.21 4.07 -17.49
CA HIS A 78 -0.45 5.31 -17.07
C HIS A 78 -1.94 5.18 -16.70
N ARG A 79 -2.40 3.97 -16.33
CA ARG A 79 -3.73 3.76 -15.76
C ARG A 79 -3.82 4.29 -14.33
N LEU A 80 -2.71 4.22 -13.60
CA LEU A 80 -2.52 4.89 -12.33
C LEU A 80 -1.37 5.90 -12.47
N LEU A 81 -1.44 6.95 -11.68
CA LEU A 81 -0.40 7.97 -11.58
C LEU A 81 -0.13 8.26 -10.10
N PRO A 82 1.11 8.61 -9.72
CA PRO A 82 1.39 9.12 -8.39
C PRO A 82 0.47 10.29 -8.05
N ALA A 83 -0.17 10.21 -6.89
CA ALA A 83 -1.13 11.20 -6.42
C ALA A 83 -0.54 12.15 -5.35
N ALA A 84 0.70 11.92 -4.92
CA ALA A 84 1.39 12.69 -3.90
C ALA A 84 2.87 12.85 -4.27
N ALA A 85 3.59 13.71 -3.55
CA ALA A 85 5.04 13.81 -3.67
C ALA A 85 5.74 12.53 -3.17
N ALA A 86 6.97 12.29 -3.65
CA ALA A 86 7.69 11.03 -3.40
C ALA A 86 8.01 10.79 -1.92
N ASP A 87 8.02 11.85 -1.10
CA ASP A 87 8.18 11.80 0.34
C ASP A 87 7.01 11.10 1.05
N TRP A 88 5.85 10.93 0.40
CA TRP A 88 4.72 10.14 0.91
C TRP A 88 4.84 8.64 0.67
N ASN A 89 5.89 8.21 -0.05
CA ASN A 89 6.16 6.79 -0.22
C ASN A 89 6.54 6.17 1.13
N VAL A 90 6.09 4.94 1.35
CA VAL A 90 6.47 4.14 2.50
C VAL A 90 7.28 2.97 1.98
N GLU A 91 8.54 2.89 2.40
CA GLU A 91 9.41 1.78 2.05
C GLU A 91 8.94 0.51 2.77
N LEU A 92 8.91 -0.59 2.02
CA LEU A 92 8.40 -1.88 2.47
C LEU A 92 9.39 -2.97 2.10
N GLU A 93 9.67 -3.85 3.07
CA GLU A 93 10.46 -5.05 2.86
C GLU A 93 9.61 -6.30 3.13
N ILE A 94 9.78 -7.31 2.28
CA ILE A 94 9.22 -8.65 2.51
C ILE A 94 10.31 -9.47 3.19
N ARG A 95 10.02 -9.95 4.41
CA ARG A 95 10.95 -10.77 5.19
C ARG A 95 10.33 -12.14 5.44
N VAL A 96 11.13 -13.19 5.24
CA VAL A 96 10.76 -14.57 5.59
C VAL A 96 11.39 -14.90 6.94
N PHE A 97 10.62 -15.49 7.83
CA PHE A 97 11.08 -15.90 9.15
C PHE A 97 10.90 -17.41 9.30
N ARG A 98 11.83 -18.04 10.03
CA ARG A 98 11.72 -19.44 10.44
C ARG A 98 12.15 -19.63 11.88
N ASP A 99 11.74 -20.75 12.46
CA ASP A 99 12.34 -21.23 13.70
C ASP A 99 13.81 -21.63 13.45
N ARG A 100 14.63 -21.56 14.49
CA ARG A 100 16.01 -22.04 14.45
C ARG A 100 16.10 -23.56 14.46
N THR A 101 15.05 -24.24 14.90
CA THR A 101 14.95 -25.69 14.90
C THR A 101 14.80 -26.23 13.48
N PRO A 102 15.36 -27.42 13.16
CA PRO A 102 15.22 -28.02 11.84
C PRO A 102 13.76 -28.23 11.48
N MET A 103 13.37 -27.77 10.30
CA MET A 103 12.03 -27.94 9.75
C MET A 103 11.94 -29.23 8.92
N GLY A 104 10.72 -29.60 8.50
CA GLY A 104 10.53 -30.70 7.56
C GLY A 104 11.27 -30.46 6.24
N ARG A 105 11.68 -31.53 5.56
CA ARG A 105 12.53 -31.47 4.34
C ARG A 105 12.05 -30.46 3.30
N SER A 106 10.75 -30.42 3.00
CA SER A 106 10.20 -29.49 2.00
C SER A 106 10.36 -28.02 2.41
N ALA A 107 10.26 -27.75 3.70
CA ALA A 107 10.32 -26.40 4.21
C ALA A 107 11.79 -25.92 4.34
N GLU A 108 12.73 -26.82 4.63
CA GLU A 108 14.17 -26.55 4.49
C GLU A 108 14.57 -26.31 3.03
N ALA A 109 14.05 -27.11 2.10
CA ALA A 109 14.29 -26.90 0.66
C ALA A 109 13.75 -25.54 0.19
N LEU A 110 12.55 -25.15 0.62
CA LEU A 110 12.04 -23.81 0.37
C LEU A 110 12.95 -22.75 0.99
N TRP A 111 13.38 -22.94 2.24
CA TRP A 111 14.25 -22.00 2.94
C TRP A 111 15.56 -21.77 2.19
N GLN A 112 16.16 -22.80 1.60
CA GLN A 112 17.35 -22.68 0.75
C GLN A 112 17.10 -21.87 -0.52
N VAL A 113 15.91 -21.94 -1.11
CA VAL A 113 15.54 -21.19 -2.32
C VAL A 113 15.30 -19.71 -2.01
N VAL A 114 14.69 -19.39 -0.87
CA VAL A 114 14.29 -18.01 -0.52
C VAL A 114 15.31 -17.28 0.36
N SER A 115 16.29 -17.98 0.90
CA SER A 115 17.39 -17.35 1.63
C SER A 115 18.37 -16.73 0.63
N PRO A 116 18.76 -15.46 0.79
CA PRO A 116 19.86 -14.91 0.03
C PRO A 116 21.14 -15.74 0.25
N ALA A 117 21.95 -15.88 -0.80
CA ALA A 117 23.24 -16.56 -0.76
C ALA A 117 24.24 -15.85 0.17
#